data_AF-A0A225X2S9-F1
#
_entry.id   AF-A0A225X2S9-F1
#
_cell.length_a   1.000
_cell.length_b   1.000
_cell.length_c   1.000
_cell.angle_alpha   90.00
_cell.angle_beta   90.00
_cell.angle_gamma   90.00
#
_symmetry.space_group_name_H-M   'P 1'
#
loop_
_entity.id
_entity.type
_entity.pdbx_description
1 polymer ?
#
loop_
_entity_poly.entity_id
_entity_poly.type
_entity_poly.pdbx_seq_one_letter_code
_entity_poly.pdbx_strand_id
1 'polypeptide(L)'
;MDANDHGLCALDTTANVALTYQFSPRELRGIARFKTGEANDFDINFRELLSCAFATHAWGSCSSNCATDARRPLHVHFLIDNTSAMTWENCLASRNTRAQDIILLLGYWMSSLNLRFSASHIAGADNARADAG
;
A
#
# COMPACT_ATOMS: atom_id res chain seq x y z
N MET A 1 -9.12 -11.91 7.72
CA MET A 1 -7.78 -11.80 8.32
C MET A 1 -7.60 -10.32 8.46
N ASP A 2 -7.58 -9.82 9.70
CA ASP A 2 -7.57 -8.38 9.94
C ASP A 2 -6.14 -7.91 9.80
N ALA A 3 -5.91 -6.91 8.93
CA ALA A 3 -4.63 -6.22 8.86
C ALA A 3 -4.19 -5.82 10.28
N ASN A 4 -2.91 -6.04 10.59
CA ASN A 4 -2.36 -5.72 11.90
C ASN A 4 -2.67 -4.25 12.28
N ASP A 5 -3.13 -4.06 13.51
CA ASP A 5 -3.43 -2.72 14.03
C ASP A 5 -2.22 -2.00 14.61
N HIS A 6 -1.06 -2.65 14.59
CA HIS A 6 0.17 -2.08 15.13
C HIS A 6 1.01 -1.32 14.09
N GLY A 7 0.85 -1.62 12.81
CA GLY A 7 1.66 -1.00 11.77
C GLY A 7 1.28 -1.38 10.35
N LEU A 8 2.13 -0.94 9.42
CA LEU A 8 2.16 -1.40 8.03
C LEU A 8 3.36 -2.31 7.87
N CYS A 9 3.16 -3.36 7.08
CA CYS A 9 4.24 -4.24 6.63
C CYS A 9 4.08 -4.49 5.14
N ALA A 10 5.16 -4.34 4.39
CA ALA A 10 5.23 -4.70 2.98
C ALA A 10 6.51 -5.48 2.71
N LEU A 11 6.39 -6.51 1.87
CA LEU A 11 7.51 -7.34 1.49
C LEU A 11 7.99 -6.94 0.10
N ASP A 12 9.24 -6.51 -0.01
CA ASP A 12 9.92 -6.40 -1.30
C ASP A 12 10.58 -7.74 -1.61
N THR A 13 9.93 -8.51 -2.48
CA THR A 13 10.42 -9.83 -2.90
C THR A 13 11.69 -9.74 -3.75
N THR A 14 11.94 -8.60 -4.40
CA THR A 14 13.12 -8.40 -5.27
C THR A 14 14.35 -8.17 -4.42
N ALA A 15 14.24 -7.31 -3.40
CA ALA A 15 15.33 -7.03 -2.47
C ALA A 15 15.38 -8.02 -1.29
N ASN A 16 14.39 -8.90 -1.15
CA ASN A 16 14.23 -9.83 -0.02
C ASN A 16 14.26 -9.12 1.34
N VAL A 17 13.55 -7.99 1.44
CA VAL A 17 13.45 -7.19 2.67
C VAL A 17 11.99 -7.01 3.08
N ALA A 18 11.78 -6.90 4.40
CA ALA A 18 10.51 -6.49 4.98
C ALA A 18 10.60 -5.01 5.35
N LEU A 19 9.66 -4.21 4.85
CA LEU A 19 9.50 -2.80 5.17
C LEU A 19 8.40 -2.69 6.21
N THR A 20 8.70 -2.07 7.35
CA THR A 20 7.76 -1.93 8.46
C THR A 20 7.61 -0.48 8.89
N TYR A 21 6.40 -0.07 9.23
CA TYR A 21 6.10 1.23 9.84
C TYR A 21 5.16 1.03 11.02
N GLN A 22 5.57 1.47 12.21
CA GLN A 22 4.70 1.44 13.39
C GLN A 22 3.74 2.62 13.38
N PHE A 23 2.46 2.35 13.63
CA PHE A 23 1.46 3.41 13.70
C PHE A 23 1.71 4.34 14.89
N SER A 24 1.55 5.63 14.63
CA SER A 24 1.56 6.67 15.65
C SER A 24 0.35 6.54 16.58
N PRO A 25 0.39 7.12 17.80
CA PRO A 25 -0.78 7.16 18.69
C PRO A 25 -2.04 7.76 18.06
N ARG A 26 -1.88 8.65 17.07
CA ARG A 26 -3.00 9.25 16.34
C ARG A 26 -3.67 8.24 15.41
N GLU A 27 -2.87 7.44 14.71
CA GLU A 27 -3.35 6.39 13.79
C GLU A 27 -4.01 5.26 14.57
N LEU A 28 -3.39 4.82 15.67
CA LEU A 28 -3.99 3.83 16.59
C LEU A 28 -5.35 4.28 17.12
N ARG A 29 -5.52 5.57 17.43
CA ARG A 29 -6.84 6.11 17.81
C ARG A 29 -7.86 6.05 16.67
N GLY A 30 -7.43 6.27 15.42
CA GLY A 30 -8.30 6.13 14.25
C GLY A 30 -8.81 4.69 14.09
N ILE A 31 -7.91 3.72 14.24
CA ILE A 31 -8.26 2.28 14.23
C ILE A 31 -9.25 1.96 15.35
N ALA A 32 -8.97 2.40 16.58
CA ALA A 32 -9.86 2.14 17.72
C ALA A 32 -11.27 2.68 17.49
N ARG A 33 -11.39 3.89 16.95
CA ARG A 33 -12.68 4.50 16.58
C ARG A 33 -13.40 3.72 15.49
N PHE A 34 -12.67 3.33 14.44
CA PHE A 34 -13.22 2.51 13.35
C PHE A 34 -13.83 1.21 13.90
N LYS A 35 -13.12 0.53 14.81
CA LYS A 35 -13.61 -0.70 15.45
C LYS A 35 -14.86 -0.51 16.32
N THR A 36 -15.07 0.70 16.85
CA THR A 36 -16.31 1.04 17.56
C THR A 36 -17.48 1.42 16.63
N GLY A 37 -17.29 1.34 15.30
CA GLY A 37 -18.28 1.69 14.30
C GLY A 37 -18.33 3.18 13.96
N GLU A 38 -17.41 4.00 14.48
CA GLU A 38 -17.28 5.40 14.11
C GLU A 38 -16.68 5.49 12.70
N ALA A 39 -17.46 6.02 11.76
CA ALA A 39 -16.99 6.29 10.41
C ALA A 39 -15.79 7.25 10.46
N ASN A 40 -14.67 6.80 9.91
CA ASN A 40 -13.49 7.61 9.74
C ASN A 40 -12.67 7.10 8.55
N ASP A 41 -11.77 7.95 8.07
CA ASP A 41 -10.99 7.71 6.86
C ASP A 41 -9.75 6.81 7.09
N PHE A 42 -9.65 6.11 8.23
CA PHE A 42 -8.53 5.20 8.57
C PHE A 42 -9.00 3.75 8.65
N ASP A 43 -9.87 3.36 7.73
CA ASP A 43 -10.38 2.00 7.56
C ASP A 43 -9.32 1.02 7.02
N ILE A 44 -9.67 -0.27 6.97
CA ILE A 44 -8.78 -1.33 6.50
C ILE A 44 -8.35 -1.15 5.03
N ASN A 45 -9.24 -0.70 4.15
CA ASN A 45 -8.94 -0.52 2.73
C ASN A 45 -7.95 0.63 2.53
N PHE A 46 -8.11 1.72 3.28
CA PHE A 46 -7.15 2.81 3.32
C PHE A 46 -5.78 2.31 3.80
N ARG A 47 -5.72 1.50 4.86
CA ARG A 47 -4.45 1.00 5.41
C ARG A 47 -3.69 0.10 4.42
N GLU A 48 -4.38 -0.74 3.67
CA GLU A 48 -3.73 -1.57 2.64
C GLU A 48 -3.22 -0.76 1.45
N LEU A 49 -4.01 0.22 1.00
CA LEU A 49 -3.55 1.18 -0.01
C LEU A 49 -2.34 1.98 0.49
N LEU A 50 -2.35 2.37 1.77
CA LEU A 50 -1.21 3.03 2.41
C LEU A 50 0.02 2.12 2.46
N SER A 51 -0.12 0.81 2.71
CA SER A 51 0.98 -0.17 2.60
C SER A 51 1.58 -0.20 1.19
N CYS A 52 0.75 -0.16 0.15
CA CYS A 52 1.23 -0.12 -1.24
C CYS A 52 2.06 1.14 -1.53
N ALA A 53 1.58 2.30 -1.06
CA ALA A 53 2.29 3.56 -1.21
C ALA A 53 3.58 3.61 -0.39
N PHE A 54 3.57 3.07 0.83
CA PHE A 54 4.74 2.94 1.68
C PHE A 54 5.83 2.08 1.03
N ALA A 55 5.45 0.91 0.50
CA ALA A 55 6.34 0.02 -0.24
C ALA A 55 6.95 0.74 -1.45
N THR A 56 6.10 1.41 -2.24
CA THR A 56 6.52 2.16 -3.43
C THR A 56 7.48 3.29 -3.09
N HIS A 57 7.23 4.03 -2.01
CA HIS A 57 8.10 5.12 -1.58
C HIS A 57 9.49 4.61 -1.15
N ALA A 58 9.50 3.57 -0.30
CA ALA A 58 10.73 2.99 0.23
C ALA A 58 11.57 2.35 -0.88
N TRP A 59 10.94 1.58 -1.77
CA TRP A 59 11.60 0.95 -2.90
C TRP A 59 11.98 1.95 -4.01
N GLY A 60 11.07 2.84 -4.40
CA GLY A 60 11.27 3.82 -5.48
C GLY A 60 12.41 4.79 -5.20
N SER A 61 12.63 5.12 -3.92
CA SER A 61 13.79 5.90 -3.47
C SER A 61 15.12 5.17 -3.66
N CYS A 62 15.14 3.84 -3.61
CA CYS A 62 16.34 3.02 -3.84
C CYS A 62 16.54 2.69 -5.33
N SER A 63 15.45 2.47 -6.08
CA SER A 63 15.48 2.05 -7.48
C SER A 63 15.82 3.18 -8.47
N SER A 64 15.68 4.45 -8.08
CA SER A 64 16.11 5.61 -8.88
C SER A 64 17.61 5.58 -9.20
N ASN A 65 18.43 4.88 -8.40
CA ASN A 65 19.84 4.63 -8.68
C ASN A 65 20.09 3.46 -9.67
N CYS A 66 19.08 2.62 -9.92
CA CYS A 66 19.17 1.43 -10.77
C CYS A 66 18.51 1.61 -12.15
N ALA A 67 18.03 2.82 -12.48
CA ALA A 67 17.38 3.13 -13.75
C ALA A 67 18.39 3.22 -14.92
N THR A 68 19.09 2.13 -15.18
CA THR A 68 19.73 1.87 -16.47
C THR A 68 18.66 1.40 -17.45
N ASP A 69 18.49 2.17 -18.53
CA ASP A 69 17.69 1.91 -19.74
C ASP A 69 16.23 2.45 -19.77
N ALA A 70 16.13 3.78 -19.93
CA ALA A 70 14.92 4.60 -19.89
C ALA A 70 13.96 4.45 -21.09
N ARG A 71 13.70 3.24 -21.60
CA ARG A 71 12.72 3.02 -22.70
C ARG A 71 11.45 2.30 -22.30
N ARG A 72 11.44 1.55 -21.20
CA ARG A 72 10.27 0.80 -20.75
C ARG A 72 9.93 1.15 -19.30
N PRO A 73 8.65 1.34 -18.98
CA PRO A 73 8.24 1.61 -17.61
C PRO A 73 8.49 0.38 -16.74
N LEU A 74 8.94 0.60 -15.51
CA LEU A 74 9.16 -0.47 -14.54
C LEU A 74 7.82 -0.89 -13.95
N HIS A 75 7.54 -2.19 -14.01
CA HIS A 75 6.27 -2.73 -13.55
C HIS A 75 6.36 -3.14 -12.09
N VAL A 76 5.51 -2.54 -11.26
CA VAL A 76 5.34 -2.88 -9.85
C VAL A 76 4.00 -3.59 -9.70
N HIS A 77 4.05 -4.80 -9.16
CA HIS A 77 2.88 -5.65 -8.99
C HIS A 77 2.61 -5.86 -7.50
N PHE A 78 1.46 -5.39 -7.02
CA PHE A 78 1.04 -5.55 -5.64
C PHE A 78 0.28 -6.85 -5.44
N LEU A 79 0.65 -7.60 -4.41
CA LEU A 79 -0.11 -8.77 -3.94
C LEU A 79 -0.85 -8.36 -2.68
N ILE A 80 -2.18 -8.41 -2.74
CA ILE A 80 -3.07 -7.89 -1.68
C ILE A 80 -4.07 -8.99 -1.34
N ASP A 81 -4.31 -9.23 -0.06
CA ASP A 81 -5.20 -10.29 0.41
C ASP A 81 -6.65 -9.84 0.61
N ASN A 82 -6.90 -8.54 0.68
CA ASN A 82 -8.25 -7.99 0.71
C ASN A 82 -8.62 -7.36 -0.65
N THR A 83 -9.53 -8.07 -1.32
CA THR A 83 -10.02 -7.71 -2.65
C THR A 83 -10.72 -6.35 -2.70
N SER A 84 -11.32 -5.90 -1.60
CA SER A 84 -12.02 -4.61 -1.57
C SER A 84 -11.05 -3.42 -1.58
N ALA A 85 -9.82 -3.62 -1.09
CA ALA A 85 -8.75 -2.62 -1.20
C ALA A 85 -8.18 -2.53 -2.61
N MET A 86 -8.44 -3.47 -3.53
CA MET A 86 -7.99 -3.37 -4.93
C MET A 86 -8.90 -2.50 -5.81
N THR A 87 -10.01 -1.98 -5.26
CA THR A 87 -11.00 -1.21 -6.03
C THR A 87 -10.45 0.07 -6.66
N TRP A 88 -9.36 0.64 -6.13
CA TRP A 88 -8.70 1.81 -6.71
C TRP A 88 -8.02 1.51 -8.05
N GLU A 89 -7.63 0.27 -8.36
CA GLU A 89 -6.94 -0.06 -9.62
C GLU A 89 -7.84 0.22 -10.84
N ASN A 90 -9.13 -0.09 -10.71
CA ASN A 90 -10.09 0.05 -11.82
C ASN A 90 -10.62 1.47 -12.00
N CYS A 91 -10.71 2.24 -10.92
CA CYS A 91 -11.41 3.53 -10.93
C CYS A 91 -10.52 4.73 -10.61
N LEU A 92 -9.31 4.51 -10.08
CA LEU A 92 -8.40 5.54 -9.54
C LEU A 92 -9.12 6.57 -8.65
N ALA A 93 -10.13 6.10 -7.92
CA ALA A 93 -11.00 6.94 -7.11
C ALA A 93 -11.42 6.22 -5.83
N SER A 94 -11.51 6.97 -4.75
CA SER A 94 -12.06 6.51 -3.49
C SER A 94 -12.99 7.58 -2.89
N ARG A 95 -14.02 7.14 -2.15
CA ARG A 95 -14.85 8.05 -1.35
C ARG A 95 -14.16 8.51 -0.06
N ASN A 96 -13.14 7.76 0.36
CA ASN A 96 -12.29 8.11 1.49
C ASN A 96 -11.29 9.18 1.02
N THR A 97 -11.33 10.36 1.63
CA THR A 97 -10.53 11.52 1.17
C THR A 97 -9.04 11.26 1.31
N ARG A 98 -8.62 10.59 2.38
CA ARG A 98 -7.21 10.20 2.58
C ARG A 98 -6.76 9.17 1.57
N ALA A 99 -7.63 8.22 1.21
CA ALA A 99 -7.32 7.25 0.16
C ALA A 99 -7.14 7.94 -1.20
N GLN A 100 -7.92 8.99 -1.49
CA GLN A 100 -7.76 9.76 -2.72
C GLN A 100 -6.39 10.44 -2.79
N ASP A 101 -5.89 11.00 -1.69
CA ASP A 101 -4.54 11.59 -1.63
C ASP A 101 -3.45 10.54 -1.93
N ILE A 102 -3.61 9.31 -1.42
CA ILE A 102 -2.68 8.22 -1.70
C ILE A 102 -2.74 7.79 -3.17
N ILE A 103 -3.95 7.69 -3.76
CA ILE A 103 -4.10 7.37 -5.19
C ILE A 103 -3.43 8.45 -6.06
N LEU A 104 -3.60 9.73 -5.71
CA LEU A 104 -2.94 10.83 -6.41
C LEU A 104 -1.41 10.74 -6.30
N LEU A 105 -0.89 10.40 -5.13
CA LEU A 105 0.55 10.18 -4.90
C LEU A 105 1.10 9.02 -5.74
N LEU A 106 0.38 7.89 -5.79
CA LEU A 106 0.73 6.76 -6.66
C LEU A 106 0.73 7.20 -8.13
N GLY A 107 -0.29 7.92 -8.59
CA GLY A 107 -0.35 8.45 -9.96
C GLY A 107 0.82 9.38 -10.29
N TYR A 108 1.23 10.22 -9.34
CA TYR A 108 2.43 11.04 -9.47
C TYR A 108 3.70 10.19 -9.63
N TRP A 109 3.86 9.12 -8.86
CA TRP A 109 5.00 8.20 -9.00
C TRP A 109 4.97 7.39 -10.29
N MET A 110 3.80 6.99 -10.81
CA MET A 110 3.70 6.38 -12.14
C MET A 110 4.34 7.27 -13.22
N SER A 111 4.05 8.57 -13.16
CA SER A 111 4.57 9.54 -14.13
C SER A 111 6.03 9.90 -13.87
N SER A 112 6.39 10.27 -12.63
CA SER A 112 7.71 10.80 -12.27
C SER A 112 8.81 9.73 -12.23
N LEU A 113 8.47 8.49 -11.87
CA LEU A 113 9.42 7.37 -11.78
C LEU A 113 9.28 6.39 -12.96
N ASN A 114 8.45 6.72 -13.96
CA ASN A 114 8.15 5.87 -15.12
C ASN A 114 7.72 4.44 -14.69
N LEU A 115 6.76 4.37 -13.77
CA LEU A 115 6.23 3.11 -13.23
C LEU A 115 4.90 2.72 -13.89
N ARG A 116 4.62 1.43 -13.87
CA ARG A 116 3.27 0.89 -14.05
C ARG A 116 2.88 0.10 -12.82
N PHE A 117 1.70 0.35 -12.28
CA PHE A 117 1.13 -0.44 -11.19
C PHE A 117 0.12 -1.44 -11.73
N SER A 118 0.08 -2.61 -11.11
CA SER A 118 -1.05 -3.53 -11.14
C SER A 118 -1.20 -4.19 -9.77
N ALA A 119 -2.36 -4.75 -9.49
CA ALA A 119 -2.60 -5.52 -8.28
C ALA A 119 -3.18 -6.91 -8.59
N SER A 120 -2.97 -7.85 -7.69
CA SER A 120 -3.63 -9.16 -7.74
C SER A 120 -3.91 -9.68 -6.33
N HIS A 121 -4.98 -10.45 -6.25
CA HIS A 121 -5.38 -11.08 -5.01
C HIS A 121 -4.46 -12.25 -4.66
N ILE A 122 -4.04 -12.34 -3.39
CA ILE A 122 -3.44 -13.53 -2.81
C ILE A 122 -4.26 -14.02 -1.62
N ALA A 123 -4.20 -15.31 -1.30
CA ALA A 123 -4.87 -15.79 -0.09
C ALA A 123 -4.18 -15.24 1.16
N GLY A 124 -4.94 -14.84 2.19
CA GLY A 124 -4.35 -14.36 3.44
C GLY A 124 -3.39 -15.36 4.11
N ALA A 125 -3.59 -16.67 3.89
CA ALA A 125 -2.65 -17.70 4.34
C ALA A 125 -1.23 -17.53 3.74
N ASP A 126 -1.15 -17.00 2.51
CA ASP A 126 0.10 -16.70 1.81
C ASP A 126 0.63 -15.30 2.15
N ASN A 127 -0.18 -14.45 2.78
CA ASN A 127 0.17 -13.09 3.21
C ASN A 127 0.60 -13.00 4.70
N ALA A 128 0.68 -14.13 5.40
CA ALA A 128 0.88 -14.18 6.85
C ALA A 128 2.13 -13.42 7.36
N ARG A 129 3.18 -13.30 6.54
CA ARG A 129 4.39 -12.54 6.91
C ARG A 129 4.17 -11.03 6.86
N ALA A 130 3.35 -10.53 5.94
CA ALA A 130 2.96 -9.13 5.92
C ALA A 130 1.97 -8.85 7.06
N ASP A 131 1.01 -9.75 7.29
CA ASP A 131 0.01 -9.59 8.38
C ASP A 131 0.61 -9.63 9.79
N ALA A 132 1.82 -10.18 9.95
CA ALA A 132 2.51 -10.24 11.24
C ALA A 132 3.21 -8.93 11.64
N GLY A 133 3.39 -7.98 10.72
CA GLY A 133 4.16 -6.75 10.92
C GLY A 133 3.32 -5.53 11.24
#